data_AF-A0A3B8IND7-F1
#
_entry.id   AF-A0A3B8IND7-F1
#
_cell.length_a   1.000
_cell.length_b   1.000
_cell.length_c   1.000
_cell.angle_alpha   90.00
_cell.angle_beta   90.00
_cell.angle_gamma   90.00
#
_symmetry.space_group_name_H-M   'P 1'
#
loop_
_entity.id
_entity.type
_entity.pdbx_description
1 polymer ?
#
loop_
_entity_poly.entity_id
_entity_poly.type
_entity_poly.pdbx_seq_one_letter_code
_entity_poly.pdbx_strand_id
1 'polypeptide(L)'
;FRYIATHYGLIQQVIEQVSGMDYLSFLDSAQFEPLGITNITFGSSFEVVPHLGPTYSLYQRDPTTGKTTKGTELQKIREAFFPSLYADAGAFATLRDLGQWVMHLQAGGFVTKESQEEMWTAQPNDEGSIQGFGGFLNGYGIGWPVMHRR
;
A
#
# COMPACT_ATOMS: atom_id res chain seq x y z
N PHE A 1 -2.90 9.94 16.03
CA PHE A 1 -2.78 9.21 14.75
C PHE A 1 -4.13 9.15 14.07
N ARG A 2 -4.17 9.48 12.78
CA ARG A 2 -5.34 9.33 11.94
C ARG A 2 -4.85 8.86 10.58
N TYR A 3 -5.20 7.63 10.20
CA TYR A 3 -4.83 7.09 8.91
C TYR A 3 -5.57 7.86 7.80
N ILE A 4 -4.83 8.40 6.83
CA ILE A 4 -5.36 9.21 5.73
C ILE A 4 -4.78 8.69 4.42
N ALA A 5 -5.59 7.91 3.70
CA ALA A 5 -5.25 7.37 2.39
C ALA A 5 -4.86 8.46 1.37
N THR A 6 -5.53 9.61 1.41
CA THR A 6 -5.27 10.71 0.45
C THR A 6 -3.88 11.33 0.57
N HIS A 7 -3.17 11.15 1.68
CA HIS A 7 -1.79 11.61 1.80
C HIS A 7 -0.85 10.85 0.84
N TYR A 8 -1.13 9.58 0.55
CA TYR A 8 -0.34 8.81 -0.40
C TYR A 8 -0.51 9.31 -1.84
N GLY A 9 -1.67 9.86 -2.20
CA GLY A 9 -1.84 10.56 -3.49
C GLY A 9 -0.90 11.77 -3.63
N LEU A 10 -0.67 12.52 -2.56
CA LEU A 10 0.31 13.62 -2.56
C LEU A 10 1.74 13.08 -2.67
N ILE A 11 2.05 11.97 -2.00
CA ILE A 11 3.36 11.30 -2.11
C ILE A 11 3.61 10.87 -3.55
N GLN A 12 2.60 10.30 -4.22
CA GLN A 12 2.68 9.94 -5.64
C GLN A 12 3.09 11.15 -6.50
N GLN A 13 2.40 12.29 -6.32
CA GLN A 13 2.70 13.52 -7.06
C GLN A 13 4.12 14.03 -6.78
N VAL A 14 4.60 13.92 -5.54
CA VAL A 14 5.99 14.28 -5.20
C VAL A 14 6.98 13.36 -5.92
N ILE A 15 6.74 12.05 -5.93
CA ILE A 15 7.58 11.08 -6.65
C ILE A 15 7.63 11.42 -8.15
N GLU A 16 6.48 11.67 -8.77
CA GLU A 16 6.39 11.99 -10.19
C GLU A 16 7.12 13.30 -10.52
N GLN A 17 6.92 14.33 -9.69
CA GLN A 17 7.55 15.64 -9.86
C GLN A 17 9.08 15.60 -9.68
N VAL A 18 9.58 14.82 -8.71
CA VAL A 18 11.02 14.73 -8.41
C VAL A 18 11.75 13.82 -9.40
N SER A 19 11.13 12.70 -9.78
CA SER A 19 11.73 11.74 -10.72
C SER A 19 11.60 12.17 -12.19
N GLY A 20 10.57 12.96 -12.53
CA GLY A 20 10.20 13.25 -13.91
C GLY A 20 9.56 12.06 -14.66
N MET A 21 9.20 11.00 -13.94
CA MET A 21 8.53 9.80 -14.46
C MET A 21 7.11 9.72 -13.91
N ASP A 22 6.17 9.09 -14.63
CA ASP A 22 4.92 8.68 -13.99
C ASP A 22 5.19 7.62 -12.91
N TYR A 23 4.28 7.50 -11.95
CA TYR A 23 4.51 6.66 -10.76
C TYR A 23 4.80 5.19 -11.08
N LEU A 24 4.14 4.61 -12.09
CA LEU A 24 4.36 3.21 -12.44
C LEU A 24 5.71 3.01 -13.13
N SER A 25 6.07 3.91 -14.06
CA SER A 25 7.41 3.91 -14.67
C SER A 25 8.52 4.10 -13.64
N PHE A 26 8.29 4.92 -12.61
CA PHE A 26 9.23 5.06 -11.50
C PHE A 26 9.37 3.75 -10.71
N LEU A 27 8.27 3.08 -10.34
CA LEU A 27 8.33 1.80 -9.63
C LEU A 27 9.01 0.72 -10.46
N ASP A 28 8.69 0.61 -11.75
CA ASP A 28 9.31 -0.36 -12.64
C ASP A 28 10.83 -0.16 -12.69
N SER A 29 11.27 1.06 -12.99
CA SER A 29 12.69 1.38 -13.15
C SER A 29 13.49 1.32 -11.84
N ALA A 30 12.92 1.77 -10.73
CA ALA A 30 13.61 1.89 -9.45
C ALA A 30 13.49 0.65 -8.56
N GLN A 31 12.47 -0.19 -8.74
CA GLN A 31 12.17 -1.30 -7.82
C GLN A 31 11.87 -2.62 -8.51
N PHE A 32 11.10 -2.67 -9.61
CA PHE A 32 10.68 -3.98 -10.14
C PHE A 32 11.67 -4.58 -11.13
N GLU A 33 12.10 -3.83 -12.16
CA GLU A 33 13.07 -4.32 -13.15
C GLU A 33 14.42 -4.72 -12.52
N PRO A 34 15.04 -3.92 -11.63
CA PRO A 34 16.33 -4.29 -11.03
C PRO A 34 16.23 -5.57 -10.18
N LEU A 35 15.04 -5.87 -9.67
CA LEU A 35 14.77 -7.05 -8.87
C LEU A 35 14.24 -8.22 -9.69
N GLY A 36 13.97 -8.06 -10.99
CA GLY A 36 13.35 -9.09 -11.82
C GLY A 36 11.92 -9.44 -11.41
N ILE A 37 11.19 -8.49 -10.81
CA ILE A 37 9.78 -8.63 -10.45
C ILE A 37 8.93 -8.37 -11.70
N THR A 38 8.02 -9.30 -12.03
CA THR A 38 7.21 -9.18 -13.27
C THR A 38 5.70 -9.37 -13.06
N ASN A 39 5.26 -9.77 -11.86
CA ASN A 39 3.86 -10.07 -11.55
C ASN A 39 3.34 -9.21 -10.39
N ILE A 40 3.66 -7.92 -10.43
CA ILE A 40 2.94 -6.87 -9.71
C ILE A 40 2.25 -6.01 -10.76
N THR A 41 0.94 -5.79 -10.59
CA THR A 41 0.16 -4.94 -11.48
C THR A 41 -0.68 -3.96 -10.67
N PHE A 42 -0.88 -2.77 -11.22
CA PHE A 42 -1.74 -1.76 -10.61
C PHE A 42 -3.01 -1.64 -11.43
N GLY A 43 -4.16 -1.61 -10.77
CA GLY A 43 -5.44 -1.55 -11.46
C GLY A 43 -6.63 -1.66 -10.53
N SER A 44 -7.80 -1.89 -11.11
CA SER A 44 -9.07 -2.12 -10.47
C SER A 44 -9.60 -3.51 -10.83
N SER A 45 -10.81 -3.85 -10.36
CA SER A 45 -11.52 -5.05 -10.81
C SER A 45 -12.14 -4.90 -12.22
N PHE A 46 -11.82 -3.84 -12.97
CA PHE A 46 -12.40 -3.55 -14.29
C PHE A 46 -11.46 -3.96 -15.42
N GLU A 47 -10.17 -4.05 -15.13
CA GLU A 47 -9.11 -4.45 -16.05
C GLU A 47 -9.01 -5.99 -16.12
N VAL A 48 -8.66 -6.50 -17.28
CA VAL A 48 -8.45 -7.93 -17.49
C VAL A 48 -6.99 -8.27 -17.16
N VAL A 49 -6.75 -8.65 -15.91
CA VAL A 49 -5.44 -9.09 -15.44
C VAL A 49 -5.36 -10.62 -15.44
N PRO A 50 -4.38 -11.24 -16.13
CA PRO A 50 -4.18 -12.68 -16.08
C PRO A 50 -3.99 -13.17 -14.65
N HIS A 51 -4.66 -14.27 -14.29
CA HIS A 51 -4.56 -14.93 -12.98
C HIS A 51 -5.01 -14.08 -11.77
N LEU A 52 -5.67 -12.94 -11.98
CA LEU A 52 -6.25 -12.17 -10.88
C LEU A 52 -7.45 -12.89 -10.25
N GLY A 53 -7.35 -13.16 -8.95
CA GLY A 53 -8.43 -13.75 -8.17
C GLY A 53 -9.54 -12.73 -7.87
N PRO A 54 -10.80 -13.16 -7.80
CA PRO A 54 -11.89 -12.28 -7.36
C PRO A 54 -11.81 -11.97 -5.86
N THR A 55 -12.08 -10.72 -5.49
CA THR A 55 -12.21 -10.28 -4.09
C THR A 55 -13.62 -10.51 -3.59
N TYR A 56 -13.76 -11.00 -2.34
CA TYR A 56 -15.04 -11.22 -1.68
C TYR A 56 -15.10 -10.49 -0.34
N SER A 57 -16.29 -10.01 0.02
CA SER A 57 -16.53 -9.35 1.30
C SER A 57 -17.89 -9.71 1.87
N LEU A 58 -17.97 -9.78 3.20
CA LEU A 58 -19.23 -9.80 3.95
C LEU A 58 -19.86 -8.39 4.02
N TYR A 59 -19.10 -7.35 3.70
CA TYR A 59 -19.56 -5.98 3.70
C TYR A 59 -19.90 -5.54 2.29
N GLN A 60 -21.11 -5.01 2.12
CA GLN A 60 -21.59 -4.44 0.87
C GLN A 60 -21.82 -2.96 1.05
N ARG A 61 -21.36 -2.15 0.10
CA ARG A 61 -21.62 -0.71 0.07
C ARG A 61 -22.65 -0.42 -1.00
N ASP A 62 -23.78 0.14 -0.59
CA ASP A 62 -24.80 0.61 -1.51
C ASP A 62 -24.23 1.81 -2.31
N PRO A 63 -24.17 1.74 -3.65
CA PRO A 63 -23.59 2.80 -4.47
C PRO A 63 -24.47 4.06 -4.53
N THR A 64 -25.77 3.95 -4.24
CA THR A 64 -26.73 5.06 -4.25
C THR A 64 -26.75 5.78 -2.92
N THR A 65 -26.78 5.04 -1.81
CA THR A 65 -26.89 5.62 -0.46
C THR A 65 -25.54 5.77 0.24
N GLY A 66 -24.50 5.11 -0.25
CA GLY A 66 -23.18 5.05 0.37
C GLY A 66 -23.12 4.21 1.64
N LYS A 67 -24.24 3.64 2.09
CA LYS A 67 -24.35 2.87 3.33
C LYS A 67 -23.67 1.52 3.19
N THR A 68 -22.86 1.17 4.19
CA THR A 68 -22.26 -0.16 4.30
C THR A 68 -23.13 -1.07 5.18
N THR A 69 -23.43 -2.27 4.71
CA THR A 69 -24.14 -3.31 5.46
C THR A 69 -23.30 -4.58 5.55
N LYS A 70 -23.46 -5.35 6.63
CA LYS A 70 -22.79 -6.64 6.83
C LYS A 70 -23.78 -7.76 6.57
N GLY A 71 -23.50 -8.62 5.60
CA GLY A 71 -24.24 -9.84 5.31
C GLY A 71 -23.70 -11.06 6.05
N THR A 72 -24.32 -12.22 5.79
CA THR A 72 -23.95 -13.54 6.32
C THR A 72 -23.18 -14.40 5.33
N GLU A 73 -23.11 -13.99 4.06
CA GLU A 73 -22.48 -14.73 2.97
C GLU A 73 -21.46 -13.85 2.24
N LEU A 74 -20.37 -14.47 1.79
CA LEU A 74 -19.35 -13.80 0.98
C LEU A 74 -19.91 -13.48 -0.40
N GLN A 75 -19.84 -12.22 -0.78
CA GLN A 75 -20.23 -11.77 -2.11
C GLN A 75 -19.03 -11.17 -2.81
N LYS A 76 -18.92 -11.43 -4.12
CA LYS A 76 -17.87 -10.85 -4.95
C LYS A 76 -18.05 -9.34 -4.95
N ILE A 77 -16.99 -8.62 -4.62
CA ILE A 77 -16.95 -7.15 -4.71
C ILE A 77 -16.17 -6.70 -5.94
N ARG A 78 -16.34 -5.42 -6.28
CA ARG A 78 -15.54 -4.74 -7.29
C ARG A 78 -14.74 -3.67 -6.58
N GLU A 79 -13.43 -3.71 -6.77
CA GLU A 79 -12.51 -2.72 -6.26
C GLU A 79 -12.22 -1.71 -7.38
N ALA A 80 -12.20 -0.43 -7.01
CA ALA A 80 -11.97 0.67 -7.93
C ALA A 80 -10.86 1.54 -7.34
N PHE A 81 -9.71 1.55 -8.00
CA PHE A 81 -8.53 2.31 -7.61
C PHE A 81 -8.18 3.28 -8.73
N PHE A 82 -8.19 4.57 -8.40
CA PHE A 82 -7.85 5.62 -9.35
C PHE A 82 -6.33 5.68 -9.52
N PRO A 83 -5.80 5.84 -10.75
CA PRO A 83 -4.36 5.91 -10.98
C PRO A 83 -3.62 6.98 -10.16
N SER A 84 -4.29 8.07 -9.80
CA SER A 84 -3.76 9.14 -8.95
C SER A 84 -3.61 8.77 -7.47
N LEU A 85 -3.98 7.55 -7.09
CA LEU A 85 -3.93 7.01 -5.72
C LEU A 85 -3.21 5.65 -5.69
N TYR A 86 -2.42 5.31 -6.71
CA TYR A 86 -1.69 4.04 -6.75
C TYR A 86 -0.61 3.92 -5.69
N ALA A 87 -0.10 5.03 -5.16
CA ALA A 87 0.77 5.00 -3.98
C ALA A 87 0.06 4.61 -2.68
N ASP A 88 -1.28 4.66 -2.62
CA ASP A 88 -2.08 4.20 -1.47
C ASP A 88 -2.46 2.72 -1.63
N ALA A 89 -2.95 2.34 -2.81
CA ALA A 89 -3.58 1.03 -3.05
C ALA A 89 -3.64 0.67 -4.55
N GLY A 90 -4.20 -0.50 -4.84
CA GLY A 90 -4.44 -0.96 -6.23
C GLY A 90 -3.35 -1.87 -6.78
N ALA A 91 -2.31 -2.17 -6.01
CA ALA A 91 -1.32 -3.18 -6.34
C ALA A 91 -1.89 -4.60 -6.11
N PHE A 92 -1.86 -5.43 -7.15
CA PHE A 92 -2.07 -6.86 -7.09
C PHE A 92 -0.75 -7.57 -7.37
N ALA A 93 -0.36 -8.49 -6.49
CA ALA A 93 0.92 -9.18 -6.58
C ALA A 93 0.75 -10.68 -6.36
N THR A 94 1.64 -11.47 -6.96
CA THR A 94 1.82 -12.86 -6.53
C THR A 94 2.59 -12.91 -5.21
N LEU A 95 2.38 -13.97 -4.42
CA LEU A 95 3.10 -14.15 -3.15
C LEU A 95 4.62 -14.21 -3.35
N ARG A 96 5.08 -14.84 -4.44
CA ARG A 96 6.50 -14.93 -4.78
C ARG A 96 7.11 -13.54 -4.97
N ASP A 97 6.48 -12.72 -5.80
CA ASP A 97 7.04 -11.43 -6.21
C ASP A 97 6.94 -10.41 -5.07
N LEU A 98 5.86 -10.42 -4.29
CA LEU A 98 5.77 -9.62 -3.06
C LEU A 98 6.81 -10.06 -2.03
N GLY A 99 7.02 -11.37 -1.85
CA GLY A 99 8.04 -11.90 -0.95
C GLY A 99 9.45 -11.48 -1.37
N GLN A 100 9.75 -11.54 -2.67
CA GLN A 100 11.01 -11.08 -3.24
C GLN A 100 11.22 -9.58 -2.99
N TRP A 101 10.20 -8.75 -3.23
CA TRP A 101 10.26 -7.32 -2.95
C TRP A 101 10.58 -7.03 -1.48
N VAL A 102 9.89 -7.69 -0.53
CA VAL A 102 10.14 -7.53 0.91
C VAL A 102 11.54 -7.99 1.31
N MET A 103 12.03 -9.11 0.77
CA MET A 103 13.39 -9.60 1.06
C MET A 103 14.45 -8.60 0.59
N HIS A 104 14.28 -8.01 -0.60
CA HIS A 104 15.20 -6.99 -1.10
C HIS A 104 15.14 -5.69 -0.31
N LEU A 105 13.93 -5.27 0.11
CA LEU A 105 13.77 -4.14 1.02
C LEU A 105 14.57 -4.36 2.32
N GLN A 106 14.41 -5.52 2.95
CA GLN A 106 15.13 -5.87 4.19
C GLN A 106 16.65 -5.99 4.01
N ALA A 107 17.12 -6.36 2.81
CA ALA A 107 18.53 -6.50 2.51
C ALA A 107 19.23 -5.17 2.17
N GLY A 108 18.52 -4.04 2.05
CA GLY A 108 19.11 -2.79 1.56
C GLY A 108 19.21 -2.69 0.04
N GLY A 109 18.31 -3.37 -0.68
CA GLY A 109 18.36 -3.45 -2.14
C GLY A 109 18.16 -2.12 -2.86
N PHE A 110 17.18 -1.32 -2.43
CA PHE A 110 16.80 -0.07 -3.11
C PHE A 110 16.56 1.13 -2.17
N VAL A 111 16.74 0.93 -0.86
CA VAL A 111 16.77 2.00 0.15
C VAL A 111 17.92 1.73 1.11
N THR A 112 18.55 2.81 1.62
CA THR A 112 19.66 2.69 2.57
C THR A 112 19.21 2.11 3.91
N LYS A 113 20.15 1.65 4.73
CA LYS A 113 19.83 1.15 6.07
C LYS A 113 19.25 2.25 6.95
N GLU A 114 19.78 3.45 6.85
CA GLU A 114 19.30 4.63 7.58
C GLU A 114 17.83 4.93 7.22
N SER A 115 17.48 4.88 5.92
CA SER A 115 16.09 5.06 5.49
C SER A 115 15.17 3.93 5.94
N GLN A 116 15.66 2.69 6.05
CA GLN A 116 14.86 1.58 6.60
C GLN A 116 14.58 1.75 8.09
N GLU A 117 15.59 2.16 8.86
CA GLU A 117 15.43 2.45 10.28
C GLU A 117 14.42 3.57 10.49
N GLU A 118 14.48 4.64 9.70
CA GLU A 118 13.49 5.72 9.73
C GLU A 118 12.09 5.22 9.34
N MET A 119 11.98 4.46 8.25
CA MET A 119 10.72 3.90 7.75
C MET A 119 10.00 3.04 8.78
N TRP A 120 10.73 2.23 9.56
CA TRP A 120 10.18 1.35 10.59
C TRP A 120 10.18 1.95 12.00
N THR A 121 10.59 3.20 12.17
CA THR A 121 10.49 3.91 13.44
C THR A 121 9.11 4.55 13.58
N ALA A 122 8.44 4.25 14.70
CA ALA A 122 7.14 4.85 15.02
C ALA A 122 7.30 6.36 15.25
N GLN A 123 6.50 7.16 14.56
CA GLN A 123 6.56 8.62 14.67
C GLN A 123 5.62 9.13 15.77
N PRO A 124 6.10 9.92 16.75
CA PRO A 124 5.25 10.53 17.75
C PRO A 124 4.38 11.63 17.12
N ASN A 125 3.21 11.90 17.70
CA ASN A 125 2.44 13.11 17.36
C ASN A 125 3.06 14.36 18.01
N ASP A 126 2.47 15.53 17.74
CA ASP A 126 2.91 16.83 18.30
C ASP A 126 2.96 16.87 19.84
N GLU A 127 2.27 15.95 20.52
CA GLU A 127 2.23 15.81 21.98
C GLU A 127 3.25 14.77 22.49
N GLY A 128 4.08 14.18 21.62
CA GLY A 128 5.07 13.16 21.96
C GLY A 128 4.52 11.74 22.09
N SER A 129 3.22 11.51 21.82
CA SER A 129 2.59 10.19 21.95
C SER A 129 2.70 9.35 20.68
N ILE A 130 3.07 8.08 20.82
CA ILE A 130 3.06 7.08 19.75
C ILE A 130 1.67 6.44 19.67
N GLN A 131 1.10 6.42 18.47
CA GLN A 131 -0.23 5.88 18.18
C GLN A 131 -0.20 5.11 16.85
N GLY A 132 -1.10 4.14 16.71
CA GLY A 132 -1.24 3.30 15.51
C GLY A 132 -2.66 2.75 15.38
N PHE A 133 -2.80 1.59 14.75
CA PHE A 133 -4.11 0.94 14.60
C PHE A 133 -4.63 0.28 15.89
N GLY A 134 -3.78 0.17 16.92
CA GLY A 134 -4.11 -0.41 18.22
C GLY A 134 -3.66 -1.86 18.37
N GLY A 135 -3.92 -2.45 19.53
CA GLY A 135 -3.45 -3.80 19.86
C GLY A 135 -1.92 -3.89 19.79
N PHE A 136 -1.41 -4.87 19.03
CA PHE A 136 0.03 -5.02 18.81
C PHE A 136 0.60 -4.00 17.81
N LEU A 137 -0.20 -3.51 16.85
CA LEU A 137 0.18 -2.46 15.89
C LEU A 137 -0.08 -1.08 16.49
N ASN A 138 0.62 -0.78 17.58
CA ASN A 138 0.43 0.41 18.39
C ASN A 138 1.25 1.63 17.93
N GLY A 139 2.04 1.51 16.86
CA GLY A 139 2.75 2.62 16.22
C GLY A 139 2.60 2.61 14.71
N TYR A 140 2.98 3.72 14.07
CA TYR A 140 3.01 3.85 12.62
C TYR A 140 4.29 4.58 12.20
N GLY A 141 5.05 3.96 11.29
CA GLY A 141 6.21 4.54 10.61
C GLY A 141 5.84 5.07 9.22
N ILE A 142 6.81 5.20 8.33
CA ILE A 142 6.56 5.67 6.96
C ILE A 142 5.97 4.51 6.14
N GLY A 143 4.64 4.45 6.04
CA GLY A 143 3.98 3.38 5.26
C GLY A 143 3.91 2.02 5.94
N TRP A 144 4.32 1.91 7.20
CA TRP A 144 4.37 0.65 7.93
C TRP A 144 3.67 0.74 9.29
N PRO A 145 2.69 -0.14 9.57
CA PRO A 145 2.27 -0.42 10.93
C PRO A 145 3.42 -1.08 11.70
N VAL A 146 3.75 -0.58 12.89
CA VAL A 146 4.88 -1.07 13.68
C VAL A 146 4.48 -1.38 15.12
N MET A 147 5.29 -2.22 15.76
CA MET A 147 5.16 -2.54 17.17
C MET A 147 6.13 -1.69 17.98
N HIS A 148 5.61 -0.72 18.72
CA HIS A 148 6.38 0.03 19.70
C HIS A 148 6.33 -0.67 21.06
N ARG A 149 7.46 -1.24 21.47
CA ARG A 149 7.61 -1.85 22.80
C ARG A 149 7.93 -0.75 23.81
N ARG A 150 7.09 -0.64 24.85
CA ARG A 150 7.32 0.20 26.02
C ARG A 150 8.07 -0.57 27.10
#